data_AF-A0A3Q2QAN9-F1
#
_entry.id   AF-A0A3Q2QAN9-F1
#
_cell.length_a   1.000
_cell.length_b   1.000
_cell.length_c   1.000
_cell.angle_alpha   90.00
_cell.angle_beta   90.00
_cell.angle_gamma   90.00
#
_symmetry.space_group_name_H-M   'P 1'
#
loop_
_entity.id
_entity.type
_entity.pdbx_description
1 polymer ?
#
loop_
_entity_poly.entity_id
_entity_poly.type
_entity_poly.pdbx_seq_one_letter_code
_entity_poly.pdbx_strand_id
1 'polypeptide(L)'
;VLNIKPYCCPDSGHSVHRGGYTYDLSAVVMHHGKGFGSGHYTAYCYNTEGGERPHRASPRSLFCPVCSSGFWVHCNDSEMKVCSVEEVCNTQAYILFYTQRSA
;
A
#
# COMPACT_ATOMS: atom_id res chain seq x y z
N VAL A 1 8.71 -4.76 0.48
CA VAL A 1 9.38 -4.16 -0.70
C VAL A 1 9.52 -5.23 -1.76
N LEU A 2 9.23 -4.91 -3.02
CA LEU A 2 9.34 -5.82 -4.17
C LEU A 2 10.44 -5.34 -5.12
N ASN A 3 11.36 -6.22 -5.49
CA ASN A 3 12.36 -5.97 -6.53
C ASN A 3 12.01 -6.80 -7.76
N ILE A 4 11.63 -6.13 -8.86
CA ILE A 4 11.22 -6.83 -10.09
C ILE A 4 12.36 -7.12 -11.06
N LYS A 5 13.58 -6.60 -10.80
CA LYS A 5 14.73 -6.72 -11.71
C LYS A 5 15.02 -8.16 -12.16
N PRO A 6 14.98 -9.18 -11.27
CA PRO A 6 15.26 -10.56 -11.69
C PRO A 6 14.24 -11.16 -12.67
N TYR A 7 13.08 -10.52 -12.84
CA TYR A 7 12.00 -10.98 -13.71
C TYR A 7 11.91 -10.18 -15.02
N CYS A 8 12.80 -9.20 -15.23
CA CYS A 8 12.86 -8.41 -16.46
C CYS A 8 13.70 -9.12 -17.54
N CYS A 9 13.34 -8.92 -18.81
CA CYS A 9 14.13 -9.42 -19.93
C CYS A 9 15.50 -8.71 -19.97
N PRO A 10 16.64 -9.45 -20.02
CA PRO A 10 17.97 -8.83 -20.08
C PRO A 10 18.26 -8.07 -21.38
N ASP A 11 17.68 -8.51 -22.50
CA ASP A 11 18.08 -8.13 -23.85
C ASP A 11 17.20 -7.09 -24.54
N SER A 12 16.32 -6.40 -23.80
CA SER A 12 15.63 -5.21 -24.30
C SER A 12 16.61 -4.03 -24.38
N GLY A 13 17.55 -4.11 -25.34
CA GLY A 13 18.63 -3.15 -25.61
C GLY A 13 18.18 -1.73 -25.99
N HIS A 14 16.89 -1.45 -25.97
CA HIS A 14 16.33 -0.11 -26.06
C HIS A 14 15.08 -0.02 -25.17
N SER A 15 15.19 0.60 -23.99
CA SER A 15 14.33 1.73 -23.56
C SER A 15 14.28 1.91 -22.04
N VAL A 16 14.76 3.06 -21.55
CA VAL A 16 13.98 3.97 -20.69
C VAL A 16 13.25 3.34 -19.48
N HIS A 17 13.90 2.56 -18.62
CA HIS A 17 13.44 2.52 -17.22
C HIS A 17 14.01 3.74 -16.49
N ARG A 18 13.38 4.91 -16.68
CA ARG A 18 13.66 6.10 -15.85
C ARG A 18 13.27 5.88 -14.38
N GLY A 19 12.38 4.92 -14.11
CA GLY A 19 12.03 4.48 -12.77
C GLY A 19 12.81 3.23 -12.36
N GLY A 20 13.18 3.15 -11.07
CA GLY A 20 13.91 2.00 -10.52
C GLY A 20 13.11 0.69 -10.53
N TYR A 21 13.76 -0.43 -10.21
CA TYR A 21 13.12 -1.76 -10.15
C TYR A 21 12.46 -2.07 -8.81
N THR A 22 12.43 -1.10 -7.90
CA THR A 22 11.98 -1.27 -6.53
C THR A 22 10.59 -0.68 -6.35
N TYR A 23 9.69 -1.44 -5.75
CA TYR A 23 8.30 -1.06 -5.52
C TYR A 23 7.94 -1.25 -4.05
N ASP A 24 7.16 -0.31 -3.51
CA ASP A 24 6.56 -0.41 -2.18
C ASP A 24 5.12 -0.87 -2.27
N LEU A 25 4.72 -1.71 -1.32
CA LEU A 25 3.34 -2.14 -1.19
C LEU A 25 2.50 -0.94 -0.77
N SER A 26 1.45 -0.64 -1.52
CA SER A 26 0.57 0.51 -1.29
C SER A 26 -0.83 0.10 -0.84
N ALA A 27 -1.30 -1.07 -1.29
CA ALA A 27 -2.54 -1.64 -0.79
C ALA A 27 -2.58 -3.17 -0.92
N VAL A 28 -3.41 -3.81 -0.10
CA VAL A 28 -3.73 -5.24 -0.12
C VAL A 28 -5.23 -5.40 -0.08
N VAL A 29 -5.82 -6.10 -1.05
CA VAL A 29 -7.22 -6.54 -0.99
C VAL A 29 -7.25 -7.98 -0.49
N MET A 30 -8.16 -8.22 0.43
CA MET A 30 -8.40 -9.47 1.14
C MET A 30 -9.79 -9.99 0.77
N HIS A 31 -9.91 -11.29 0.54
CA HIS A 31 -11.19 -11.97 0.45
C HIS A 31 -11.42 -12.81 1.71
N HIS A 32 -12.51 -12.52 2.40
CA HIS A 32 -13.00 -13.31 3.52
C HIS A 32 -14.12 -14.22 3.01
N GLY A 33 -13.79 -15.46 2.68
CA GLY A 33 -14.78 -16.44 2.23
C GLY A 33 -14.17 -17.81 2.03
N LYS A 34 -15.02 -18.84 1.99
CA LYS A 34 -14.59 -20.23 1.79
C LYS A 34 -14.47 -20.61 0.31
N GLY A 35 -14.95 -19.79 -0.61
CA GLY A 35 -14.92 -20.07 -2.05
C GLY A 35 -15.35 -18.86 -2.89
N PHE A 36 -15.43 -19.05 -4.21
CA PHE A 36 -15.63 -17.95 -5.17
C PHE A 36 -17.06 -17.40 -5.25
N GLY A 37 -18.06 -18.17 -4.80
CA GLY A 37 -19.48 -17.80 -4.93
C GLY A 37 -20.01 -16.87 -3.83
N SER A 38 -19.23 -16.62 -2.77
CA SER A 38 -19.61 -15.73 -1.68
C SER A 38 -18.40 -15.31 -0.84
N GLY A 39 -18.48 -14.14 -0.23
CA GLY A 39 -17.50 -13.66 0.73
C GLY A 39 -17.57 -12.15 0.87
N HIS A 40 -16.59 -11.61 1.59
CA HIS A 40 -16.48 -10.19 1.88
C HIS A 40 -15.10 -9.67 1.52
N TYR A 41 -15.04 -8.53 0.83
CA TYR A 41 -13.77 -7.93 0.46
C TYR A 41 -13.44 -6.77 1.39
N THR A 42 -12.23 -6.76 1.93
CA THR A 42 -11.69 -5.62 2.69
C THR A 42 -10.34 -5.21 2.11
N ALA A 43 -9.89 -3.99 2.41
CA ALA A 43 -8.61 -3.49 1.93
C ALA A 43 -7.74 -2.95 3.07
N TYR A 44 -6.44 -3.20 3.01
CA TYR A 44 -5.45 -2.43 3.74
C TYR A 44 -4.83 -1.42 2.79
N CYS A 45 -4.81 -0.14 3.15
CA CYS A 45 -4.29 0.94 2.33
C CYS A 45 -3.22 1.73 3.11
N TYR A 46 -2.10 2.03 2.45
CA TYR A 46 -1.08 2.89 3.03
C TYR A 46 -1.46 4.35 2.81
N ASN A 47 -1.62 5.11 3.89
CA ASN A 47 -1.87 6.53 3.85
C ASN A 47 -0.56 7.32 4.03
N THR A 48 -0.20 8.13 3.03
CA THR A 48 0.99 8.99 3.06
C THR A 48 0.78 10.33 3.76
N GLU A 49 -0.46 10.71 4.06
CA GLU A 49 -0.80 12.03 4.65
C GLU A 49 -0.19 12.25 6.05
N GLY A 50 0.26 11.20 6.74
CA GLY A 50 1.05 11.35 7.97
C GLY A 50 2.47 11.89 7.74
N GLY A 51 3.06 11.64 6.56
CA GLY A 51 4.46 11.97 6.27
C GLY A 51 4.70 13.37 5.68
N GLU A 52 3.66 14.08 5.26
CA GLU A 52 3.80 15.41 4.65
C GLU A 52 3.63 16.51 5.71
N ARG A 53 4.62 17.41 5.79
CA ARG A 53 4.45 18.67 6.55
C ARG A 53 3.37 19.50 5.86
N PRO A 54 2.25 19.85 6.52
CA PRO A 54 1.17 20.54 5.85
C PRO A 54 1.60 21.97 5.50
N HIS A 55 1.56 22.32 4.22
CA HIS A 55 1.74 23.73 3.80
C HIS A 55 0.54 24.60 4.20
N ARG A 56 -0.62 24.00 4.51
CA ARG A 56 -1.79 24.62 5.15
C ARG A 56 -2.55 23.56 5.95
N ALA A 57 -2.40 23.55 7.27
CA ALA A 57 -3.10 22.61 8.14
C ALA A 57 -4.61 22.87 8.15
N SER A 58 -5.41 21.83 7.87
CA SER A 58 -6.84 21.81 8.17
C SER A 58 -7.04 21.44 9.66
N PRO A 59 -7.83 22.19 10.44
CA PRO A 59 -8.03 21.94 11.88
C PRO A 59 -8.76 20.63 12.22
N ARG A 60 -9.21 19.87 11.21
CA ARG A 60 -10.01 18.65 11.38
C ARG A 60 -9.27 17.36 11.03
N SER A 61 -8.00 17.44 10.61
CA SER A 61 -7.21 16.24 10.37
C SER A 61 -6.80 15.64 11.71
N LEU A 62 -7.04 14.33 11.87
CA LEU A 62 -6.55 13.51 12.98
C LEU A 62 -5.02 13.44 12.90
N PHE A 63 -4.36 14.52 13.30
CA PHE A 63 -2.91 14.62 13.31
C PHE A 63 -2.39 13.71 14.42
N CYS A 64 -1.92 12.51 14.04
CA CYS A 64 -1.17 11.65 14.93
C CYS A 64 0.27 12.20 15.05
N PRO A 65 0.68 12.77 16.19
CA PRO A 65 1.98 13.45 16.31
C PRO A 65 3.19 12.50 16.23
N VAL A 66 2.94 11.18 16.19
CA VAL A 66 3.97 10.12 16.20
C VAL A 66 4.31 9.65 14.78
N CYS A 67 3.45 9.91 13.80
CA CYS A 67 3.59 9.38 12.44
C CYS A 67 4.37 10.34 11.54
N SER A 68 5.67 10.53 11.76
CA SER A 68 6.54 11.24 10.78
C SER A 68 6.63 10.51 9.42
N SER A 69 6.11 9.29 9.36
CA SER A 69 5.94 8.42 8.20
C SER A 69 4.46 8.06 8.06
N GLY A 70 3.99 7.77 6.84
CA GLY A 70 2.62 7.31 6.61
C GLY A 70 2.22 6.08 7.44
N PHE A 71 0.92 5.80 7.53
CA PHE A 71 0.34 4.73 8.35
C PHE A 71 -0.60 3.84 7.54
N TRP A 72 -0.81 2.61 7.99
CA TRP A 72 -1.75 1.68 7.36
C TRP A 72 -3.16 1.84 7.92
N VAL A 73 -4.15 1.71 7.04
CA VAL A 73 -5.57 1.74 7.39
C VAL A 73 -6.24 0.49 6.84
N HIS A 74 -6.96 -0.23 7.68
CA HIS A 74 -7.91 -1.26 7.30
C HIS A 74 -9.25 -0.61 6.97
N CYS A 75 -9.69 -0.77 5.73
CA CYS A 75 -10.97 -0.33 5.20
C CYS A 75 -11.91 -1.53 5.08
N ASN A 76 -12.97 -1.52 5.88
CA ASN A 76 -14.02 -2.51 5.92
C ASN A 76 -15.37 -1.81 5.73
N ASP A 77 -15.79 -1.63 4.48
CA ASP A 77 -16.96 -0.84 4.08
C ASP A 77 -16.93 0.58 4.66
N SER A 78 -17.85 0.91 5.57
CA SER A 78 -17.92 2.20 6.26
C SER A 78 -16.96 2.31 7.45
N GLU A 79 -16.29 1.23 7.85
CA GLU A 79 -15.37 1.20 8.97
C GLU A 79 -13.91 1.36 8.51
N MET A 80 -13.22 2.34 9.08
CA MET A 80 -11.79 2.57 8.84
C MET A 80 -11.03 2.52 10.17
N LYS A 81 -9.97 1.70 10.22
CA LYS A 81 -9.15 1.52 11.42
C LYS A 81 -7.67 1.58 11.08
N VAL A 82 -6.90 2.33 11.87
CA VAL A 82 -5.43 2.27 11.77
C VAL A 82 -4.96 0.88 12.17
N CYS A 83 -4.00 0.33 11.43
CA CYS A 83 -3.40 -0.97 11.73
C CYS A 83 -1.88 -0.94 11.59
N SER A 84 -1.24 -1.97 12.13
CA SER A 84 0.19 -2.21 12.07
C SER A 84 0.62 -2.86 10.75
N VAL A 85 1.91 -2.72 10.42
CA VAL A 85 2.50 -3.42 9.28
C VAL A 85 2.42 -4.95 9.46
N GLU A 86 2.50 -5.44 10.69
CA GLU A 86 2.40 -6.88 11.00
C GLU A 86 1.03 -7.44 10.63
N GLU A 87 -0.05 -6.73 10.97
CA GLU A 87 -1.41 -7.10 10.58
C GLU A 87 -1.56 -7.16 9.05
N VAL A 88 -0.99 -6.21 8.32
CA VAL A 88 -0.99 -6.19 6.84
C VAL A 88 -0.18 -7.34 6.25
N CYS A 89 0.95 -7.72 6.85
CA CYS A 89 1.80 -8.81 6.37
C CYS A 89 1.22 -10.20 6.63
N ASN A 90 0.42 -10.37 7.70
CA ASN A 90 -0.18 -11.65 8.08
C ASN A 90 -1.52 -11.93 7.37
N THR A 91 -1.92 -11.05 6.47
CA THR A 91 -3.09 -11.16 5.58
C THR A 91 -2.99 -12.34 4.61
N GLN A 92 -4.13 -12.99 4.31
CA GLN A 92 -4.27 -13.81 3.10
C GLN A 92 -4.53 -12.91 1.87
N ALA A 93 -3.46 -12.30 1.35
CA ALA A 93 -3.55 -11.35 0.25
C ALA A 93 -4.20 -11.97 -1.01
N TYR A 94 -5.16 -11.26 -1.59
CA TYR A 94 -5.81 -11.64 -2.85
C TYR A 94 -5.32 -10.76 -4.02
N ILE A 95 -5.32 -9.43 -3.85
CA ILE A 95 -4.78 -8.48 -4.83
C ILE A 95 -3.77 -7.58 -4.12
N LEU A 96 -2.61 -7.36 -4.75
CA LEU A 96 -1.53 -6.52 -4.23
C LEU A 96 -1.34 -5.33 -5.15
N PHE A 97 -1.33 -4.12 -4.59
CA PHE A 97 -1.03 -2.90 -5.29
C PHE A 97 0.37 -2.43 -4.88
N TYR A 98 1.23 -2.24 -5.87
CA TYR A 98 2.60 -1.80 -5.69
C TYR A 98 2.82 -0.46 -6.41
N THR A 99 3.39 0.51 -5.72
CA THR A 99 3.82 1.78 -6.32
C THR A 99 5.32 1.75 -6.52
N GLN A 100 5.76 2.14 -7.72
CA GLN A 100 7.18 2.25 -8.05
C GLN A 100 7.82 3.32 -7.15
N ARG A 101 8.96 3.02 -6.54
CA ARG A 101 9.76 4.06 -5.88
C ARG A 101 10.28 5.00 -6.96
N SER A 102 9.98 6.29 -6.84
CA SER A 102 10.67 7.34 -7.58
C SER A 102 12.17 7.18 -7.36
N ALA A 103 12.95 7.24 -8.44
CA ALA A 103 14.41 7.24 -8.35
C ALA A 103 14.93 8.54 -7.73
#